data_AF-A0A9E2WWB8-F1
#
_entry.id   AF-A0A9E2WWB8-F1
#
_cell.length_a   1.000
_cell.length_b   1.000
_cell.length_c   1.000
_cell.angle_alpha   90.00
_cell.angle_beta   90.00
_cell.angle_gamma   90.00
#
_symmetry.space_group_name_H-M   'P 1'
#
loop_
_entity.id
_entity.type
_entity.pdbx_description
1 polymer ?
#
loop_
_entity_poly.entity_id
_entity_poly.type
_entity_poly.pdbx_seq_one_letter_code
_entity_poly.pdbx_strand_id
1 'polypeptide(L)'
;MIKEATDADAALVHAMEEEFAREVPDELWPDDQEAGPYDAVLLADDVGIAALIRKSDRAWLLDLLYVRPPARGAGTGTELVRAAAEYVKAQGAQTLALQVLEKNAAARRLYDHLGFAAVERLLAAPVDALLSATSEGPTFGAVHVQTDDVEKVRREAAKVLRSDPDLAVAGGWVRVRSDSTDADPERLKTLARELSYTTAGVTLALGVERGAVVRYNLYDRGSDVDEYLSVPEFYGELPPGDVYAMGANATVLARLTGADPHRVREVAKTATSASELPPAQELYEQLAAVIGVQP
;
A
#
# COMPACT_ATOMS: atom_id res chain seq x y z
N MET A 1 4.42 -37.82 6.69
CA MET A 1 3.25 -37.72 7.60
C MET A 1 3.51 -36.55 8.55
N ILE A 2 2.52 -35.74 8.93
CA ILE A 2 2.76 -34.65 9.89
C ILE A 2 2.54 -35.16 11.31
N LYS A 3 3.53 -34.95 12.20
CA LYS A 3 3.46 -35.30 13.62
C LYS A 3 3.91 -34.13 14.50
N GLU A 4 3.47 -34.10 15.75
CA GLU A 4 4.05 -33.24 16.77
C GLU A 4 5.46 -33.74 17.14
N ALA A 5 6.40 -32.82 17.27
CA ALA A 5 7.77 -33.12 17.66
C ALA A 5 7.84 -33.51 19.13
N THR A 6 8.82 -34.34 19.47
CA THR A 6 9.12 -34.77 20.84
C THR A 6 10.57 -34.40 21.17
N ASP A 7 10.98 -34.59 22.43
CA ASP A 7 12.38 -34.39 22.84
C ASP A 7 13.40 -35.17 21.97
N ALA A 8 12.97 -36.32 21.41
CA ALA A 8 13.81 -37.11 20.50
C ALA A 8 14.07 -36.42 19.15
N ASP A 9 13.25 -35.44 18.77
CA ASP A 9 13.34 -34.69 17.52
C ASP A 9 14.13 -33.38 17.67
N ALA A 10 14.62 -33.04 18.87
CA ALA A 10 15.26 -31.75 19.16
C ALA A 10 16.43 -31.42 18.22
N ALA A 11 17.26 -32.41 17.87
CA ALA A 11 18.36 -32.21 16.94
C ALA A 11 17.90 -31.91 15.50
N LEU A 12 16.77 -32.49 15.07
CA LEU A 12 16.18 -32.23 13.75
C LEU A 12 15.55 -30.83 13.70
N VAL A 13 14.86 -30.45 14.77
CA VAL A 13 14.26 -29.11 14.92
C VAL A 13 15.35 -28.04 14.82
N HIS A 14 16.41 -28.15 15.63
CA HIS A 14 17.54 -27.22 15.61
C HIS A 14 18.22 -27.15 14.22
N ALA A 15 18.41 -28.29 13.55
CA ALA A 15 18.99 -28.30 12.21
C ALA A 15 18.12 -27.55 11.19
N MET A 16 16.80 -27.69 11.26
CA MET A 16 15.88 -26.98 10.37
C MET A 16 15.80 -25.48 10.67
N GLU A 17 15.91 -25.08 11.93
CA GLU A 17 16.01 -23.66 12.34
C GLU A 17 17.27 -23.01 11.73
N GLU A 18 18.43 -23.67 11.86
CA GLU A 18 19.69 -23.20 11.27
C GLU A 18 19.66 -23.16 9.73
N GLU A 19 18.98 -24.13 9.10
CA GLU A 19 18.75 -24.15 7.65
C GLU A 19 17.86 -22.98 7.22
N PHE A 20 16.78 -22.71 7.96
CA PHE A 20 15.89 -21.58 7.71
C PHE A 20 16.61 -20.24 7.89
N ALA A 21 17.33 -20.03 9.01
CA ALA A 21 18.03 -18.79 9.31
C ALA A 21 19.08 -18.44 8.25
N ARG A 22 19.75 -19.45 7.68
CA ARG A 22 20.68 -19.26 6.55
C ARG A 22 20.00 -18.86 5.25
N GLU A 23 18.81 -19.39 4.96
CA GLU A 23 18.06 -19.07 3.74
C GLU A 23 17.28 -17.75 3.83
N VAL A 24 16.81 -17.40 5.03
CA VAL A 24 15.95 -16.25 5.28
C VAL A 24 16.51 -15.48 6.48
N PRO A 25 17.64 -14.77 6.32
CA PRO A 25 18.24 -14.02 7.41
C PRO A 25 17.33 -12.85 7.83
N ASP A 26 17.19 -12.67 9.14
CA ASP A 26 16.66 -11.43 9.71
C ASP A 26 17.75 -10.35 9.64
N GLU A 27 17.52 -9.35 8.81
CA GLU A 27 18.44 -8.24 8.60
C GLU A 27 18.28 -7.16 9.66
N LEU A 28 17.10 -7.06 10.28
CA LEU A 28 16.78 -6.01 11.24
C LEU A 28 17.22 -6.42 12.65
N TRP A 29 17.06 -7.70 12.97
CA TRP A 29 17.44 -8.28 14.26
C TRP A 29 18.35 -9.50 14.09
N PRO A 30 19.60 -9.31 13.63
CA PRO A 30 20.53 -10.40 13.40
C PRO A 30 20.90 -11.16 14.69
N ASP A 31 20.75 -10.54 15.86
CA ASP A 31 21.08 -11.11 17.17
C ASP A 31 19.90 -11.84 17.83
N ASP A 32 18.67 -11.69 17.32
CA ASP A 32 17.45 -12.36 17.82
C ASP A 32 17.23 -13.75 17.17
N GLN A 33 18.26 -14.33 16.55
CA GLN A 33 18.19 -15.61 15.84
C GLN A 33 18.14 -16.85 16.75
N GLU A 34 18.07 -16.67 18.08
CA GLU A 34 17.76 -17.80 18.95
C GLU A 34 16.30 -18.22 18.72
N ALA A 35 16.11 -19.30 17.96
CA ALA A 35 14.81 -19.90 17.76
C ALA A 35 14.26 -20.44 19.09
N GLY A 36 12.98 -20.15 19.33
CA GLY A 36 12.25 -20.62 20.52
C GLY A 36 12.38 -19.72 21.76
N PRO A 37 11.69 -20.08 22.87
CA PRO A 37 10.96 -21.34 23.05
C PRO A 37 9.64 -21.39 22.26
N TYR A 38 9.39 -22.54 21.63
CA TYR A 38 8.13 -22.87 20.97
C TYR A 38 7.21 -23.66 21.91
N ASP A 39 5.92 -23.34 21.90
CA ASP A 39 4.90 -24.08 22.65
C ASP A 39 4.51 -25.38 21.95
N ALA A 40 4.64 -25.45 20.62
CA ALA A 40 4.44 -26.65 19.83
C ALA A 40 5.25 -26.64 18.55
N VAL A 41 5.69 -27.82 18.10
CA VAL A 41 6.41 -27.98 16.83
C VAL A 41 5.81 -29.16 16.07
N LEU A 42 5.53 -28.96 14.79
CA LEU A 42 5.02 -29.97 13.87
C LEU A 42 6.07 -30.28 12.81
N LEU A 43 6.31 -31.56 12.55
CA LEU A 43 7.29 -32.04 11.59
C LEU A 43 6.61 -32.83 10.47
N ALA A 44 6.94 -32.49 9.24
CA ALA A 44 6.66 -33.29 8.05
C ALA A 44 7.89 -34.15 7.77
N ASP A 45 7.95 -35.31 8.43
CA ASP A 45 9.11 -36.21 8.42
C ASP A 45 10.42 -35.43 8.65
N ASP A 46 11.43 -35.56 7.78
CA ASP A 46 12.68 -34.79 7.82
C ASP A 46 12.73 -33.67 6.77
N VAL A 47 11.60 -33.30 6.17
CA VAL A 47 11.56 -32.35 5.03
C VAL A 47 10.91 -31.01 5.35
N GLY A 48 10.19 -30.88 6.47
CA GLY A 48 9.64 -29.59 6.86
C GLY A 48 9.19 -29.49 8.31
N ILE A 49 9.06 -28.26 8.77
CA ILE A 49 8.76 -27.87 10.14
C ILE A 49 7.76 -26.71 10.16
N ALA A 50 6.87 -26.72 11.14
CA ALA A 50 6.05 -25.59 11.57
C ALA A 50 6.15 -25.43 13.09
N ALA A 51 6.63 -24.29 13.58
CA ALA A 51 6.77 -24.03 15.01
C ALA A 51 5.81 -22.92 15.46
N LEU A 52 5.18 -23.13 16.62
CA LEU A 52 4.05 -22.36 17.10
C LEU A 52 4.33 -21.78 18.50
N ILE A 53 3.93 -20.54 18.70
CA ILE A 53 3.99 -19.83 19.99
C ILE A 53 2.58 -19.38 20.38
N ARG A 54 2.15 -19.73 21.59
CA ARG A 54 0.89 -19.28 22.18
C ARG A 54 1.04 -17.84 22.63
N LYS A 55 0.31 -16.93 21.99
CA LYS A 55 0.32 -15.49 22.36
C LYS A 55 -0.80 -15.15 23.34
N SER A 56 -1.93 -15.86 23.30
CA SER A 56 -3.05 -15.72 24.23
C SER A 56 -3.97 -16.94 24.20
N ASP A 57 -5.03 -16.93 25.02
CA ASP A 57 -6.09 -17.94 24.96
C ASP A 57 -6.82 -18.00 23.60
N ARG A 58 -6.76 -16.92 22.80
CA ARG A 58 -7.48 -16.83 21.52
C ARG A 58 -6.61 -16.92 20.28
N ALA A 59 -5.28 -16.76 20.42
CA ALA A 59 -4.39 -16.61 19.28
C ALA A 59 -3.03 -17.27 19.48
N TRP A 60 -2.55 -17.88 18.41
CA TRP A 60 -1.22 -18.47 18.29
C TRP A 60 -0.48 -17.83 17.10
N LEU A 61 0.85 -17.82 17.18
CA LEU A 61 1.74 -17.37 16.13
C LEU A 61 2.43 -18.60 15.50
N LEU A 62 2.33 -18.76 14.18
CA LEU A 62 3.23 -19.60 13.39
C LEU A 62 4.52 -18.80 13.19
N ASP A 63 5.51 -19.10 14.01
CA ASP A 63 6.75 -18.35 14.11
C ASP A 63 7.77 -18.83 13.08
N LEU A 64 7.84 -20.15 12.89
CA LEU A 64 8.71 -20.79 11.89
C LEU A 64 7.87 -21.65 10.96
N LEU A 65 8.05 -21.48 9.66
CA LEU A 65 7.59 -22.42 8.64
C LEU A 65 8.71 -22.63 7.62
N TYR A 66 9.21 -23.85 7.55
CA TYR A 66 10.29 -24.19 6.63
C TYR A 66 10.07 -25.53 5.97
N VAL A 67 10.39 -25.58 4.66
CA VAL A 67 10.43 -26.81 3.87
C VAL A 67 11.77 -26.83 3.17
N ARG A 68 12.51 -27.93 3.31
CA ARG A 68 13.81 -28.12 2.67
C ARG A 68 13.68 -27.99 1.14
N PRO A 69 14.67 -27.39 0.44
CA PRO A 69 14.59 -27.12 -0.98
C PRO A 69 14.13 -28.29 -1.86
N PRO A 70 14.58 -29.55 -1.65
CA PRO A 70 14.17 -30.68 -2.48
C PRO A 70 12.69 -31.07 -2.37
N ALA A 71 11.99 -30.67 -1.30
CA ALA A 71 10.59 -30.99 -1.04
C ALA A 71 9.62 -29.84 -1.34
N ARG A 72 10.13 -28.71 -1.86
CA ARG A 72 9.29 -27.55 -2.22
C ARG A 72 8.45 -27.81 -3.46
N GLY A 73 7.31 -27.12 -3.57
CA GLY A 73 6.40 -27.24 -4.71
C GLY A 73 5.52 -28.50 -4.71
N ALA A 74 5.68 -29.39 -3.73
CA ALA A 74 4.88 -30.61 -3.57
C ALA A 74 3.65 -30.45 -2.66
N GLY A 75 3.41 -29.25 -2.11
CA GLY A 75 2.28 -28.99 -1.20
C GLY A 75 2.60 -29.11 0.29
N THR A 76 3.79 -29.54 0.68
CA THR A 76 4.20 -29.74 2.09
C THR A 76 3.96 -28.51 2.98
N GLY A 77 4.27 -27.30 2.50
CA GLY A 77 4.04 -26.07 3.26
C GLY A 77 2.55 -25.82 3.54
N THR A 78 1.68 -26.12 2.57
CA THR A 78 0.21 -26.05 2.74
C THR A 78 -0.27 -27.06 3.77
N GLU A 79 0.25 -28.29 3.75
CA GLU A 79 -0.11 -29.33 4.71
C GLU A 79 0.33 -28.96 6.13
N LEU A 80 1.54 -28.42 6.29
CA LEU A 80 2.05 -27.94 7.58
C LEU A 80 1.20 -26.81 8.15
N VAL A 81 0.83 -25.81 7.34
CA VAL A 81 -0.03 -24.71 7.81
C VAL A 81 -1.43 -25.21 8.20
N ARG A 82 -2.00 -26.17 7.47
CA ARG A 82 -3.28 -26.78 7.82
C ARG A 82 -3.19 -27.57 9.13
N ALA A 83 -2.14 -28.37 9.31
CA ALA A 83 -1.91 -29.11 10.55
C ALA A 83 -1.70 -28.15 11.74
N ALA A 84 -1.00 -27.04 11.54
CA ALA A 84 -0.86 -25.99 12.55
C ALA A 84 -2.22 -25.36 12.91
N ALA A 85 -3.07 -25.05 11.92
CA ALA A 85 -4.41 -24.53 12.17
C ALA A 85 -5.30 -25.53 12.91
N GLU A 86 -5.21 -26.82 12.59
CA GLU A 86 -5.92 -27.90 13.29
C GLU A 86 -5.44 -28.03 14.75
N TYR A 87 -4.13 -27.97 14.98
CA TYR A 87 -3.54 -27.97 16.31
C TYR A 87 -4.07 -26.79 17.13
N VAL A 88 -3.96 -25.56 16.61
CA VAL A 88 -4.40 -24.34 17.29
C VAL A 88 -5.90 -24.37 17.61
N LYS A 89 -6.72 -24.89 16.70
CA LYS A 89 -8.15 -25.11 16.93
C LYS A 89 -8.41 -26.11 18.05
N ALA A 90 -7.64 -27.20 18.12
CA ALA A 90 -7.75 -28.18 19.22
C ALA A 90 -7.38 -27.59 20.59
N GLN A 91 -6.50 -26.58 20.61
CA GLN A 91 -6.18 -25.80 21.81
C GLN A 91 -7.26 -24.76 22.18
N GLY A 92 -8.37 -24.69 21.43
CA GLY A 92 -9.49 -23.77 21.69
C GLY A 92 -9.29 -22.33 21.18
N ALA A 93 -8.19 -22.06 20.47
CA ALA A 93 -7.92 -20.75 19.90
C ALA A 93 -8.69 -20.54 18.58
N GLN A 94 -8.88 -19.27 18.21
CA GLN A 94 -9.67 -18.85 17.05
C GLN A 94 -8.79 -18.27 15.93
N THR A 95 -7.57 -17.87 16.26
CA THR A 95 -6.69 -17.14 15.34
C THR A 95 -5.31 -17.80 15.28
N LEU A 96 -4.83 -18.07 14.07
CA LEU A 96 -3.44 -18.36 13.76
C LEU A 96 -2.88 -17.15 13.00
N ALA A 97 -1.87 -16.50 13.57
CA ALA A 97 -1.15 -15.40 12.96
C ALA A 97 0.23 -15.85 12.50
N LEU A 98 0.88 -15.06 11.65
CA LEU A 98 2.27 -15.27 11.23
C LEU A 98 2.91 -13.92 10.88
N GLN A 99 4.22 -13.90 10.81
CA GLN A 99 4.99 -12.79 10.24
C GLN A 99 5.68 -13.27 8.96
N VAL A 100 5.81 -12.39 7.98
CA VAL A 100 6.48 -12.69 6.71
C VAL A 100 7.24 -11.47 6.22
N LEU A 101 8.49 -11.67 5.82
CA LEU A 101 9.29 -10.60 5.21
C LEU A 101 8.69 -10.19 3.87
N GLU A 102 8.64 -8.88 3.60
CA GLU A 102 8.08 -8.33 2.35
C GLU A 102 8.76 -8.92 1.10
N LYS A 103 10.08 -9.15 1.16
CA LYS A 103 10.89 -9.77 0.10
C LYS A 103 10.58 -11.26 -0.15
N ASN A 104 9.91 -11.95 0.77
CA ASN A 104 9.62 -13.38 0.67
C ASN A 104 8.34 -13.64 -0.16
N ALA A 105 8.42 -13.34 -1.47
CA ALA A 105 7.29 -13.44 -2.38
C ALA A 105 6.72 -14.86 -2.49
N ALA A 106 7.52 -15.91 -2.26
CA ALA A 106 7.06 -17.29 -2.27
C ALA A 106 6.16 -17.61 -1.07
N ALA A 107 6.57 -17.22 0.14
CA ALA A 107 5.77 -17.40 1.35
C ALA A 107 4.48 -16.56 1.30
N ARG A 108 4.56 -15.30 0.85
CA ARG A 108 3.39 -14.44 0.67
C ARG A 108 2.32 -15.07 -0.21
N ARG A 109 2.71 -15.58 -1.39
CA ARG A 109 1.77 -16.29 -2.29
C ARG A 109 1.12 -17.51 -1.64
N LEU A 110 1.87 -18.26 -0.82
CA LEU A 110 1.33 -19.38 -0.06
C LEU A 110 0.27 -18.89 0.94
N TYR A 111 0.59 -17.88 1.74
CA TYR A 111 -0.31 -17.36 2.76
C TYR A 111 -1.57 -16.71 2.17
N ASP A 112 -1.44 -15.95 1.09
CA ASP A 112 -2.57 -15.38 0.35
C ASP A 112 -3.50 -16.50 -0.16
N HIS A 113 -2.93 -17.57 -0.73
CA HIS A 113 -3.72 -18.72 -1.21
C HIS A 113 -4.43 -19.47 -0.08
N LEU A 114 -3.88 -19.44 1.14
CA LEU A 114 -4.46 -20.05 2.33
C LEU A 114 -5.44 -19.13 3.08
N GLY A 115 -5.65 -17.90 2.60
CA GLY A 115 -6.63 -16.98 3.16
C GLY A 115 -6.14 -16.16 4.36
N PHE A 116 -4.82 -16.07 4.57
CA PHE A 116 -4.27 -15.09 5.49
C PHE A 116 -4.48 -13.68 4.92
N ALA A 117 -4.74 -12.72 5.81
CA ALA A 117 -4.85 -11.31 5.47
C ALA A 117 -3.79 -10.52 6.24
N ALA A 118 -3.21 -9.49 5.61
CA ALA A 118 -2.33 -8.56 6.30
C ALA A 118 -3.13 -7.74 7.31
N VAL A 119 -2.72 -7.77 8.58
CA VAL A 119 -3.38 -7.04 9.67
C VAL A 119 -2.53 -5.92 10.25
N GLU A 120 -1.20 -6.02 10.17
CA GLU A 120 -0.24 -5.04 10.70
C GLU A 120 0.97 -4.93 9.75
N ARG A 121 1.68 -3.79 9.82
CA ARG A 121 2.95 -3.55 9.12
C ARG A 121 4.00 -3.10 10.12
N LEU A 122 5.18 -3.71 10.05
CA LEU A 122 6.38 -3.23 10.73
C LEU A 122 7.12 -2.28 9.77
N LEU A 123 7.45 -1.08 10.25
CA LEU A 123 8.20 -0.07 9.49
C LEU A 123 9.55 0.18 10.16
N ALA A 124 10.62 0.27 9.37
CA ALA A 124 11.96 0.57 9.86
C ALA A 124 12.64 1.59 8.93
N ALA A 125 13.49 2.45 9.52
CA ALA A 125 14.30 3.42 8.80
C ALA A 125 15.62 3.65 9.56
N PRO A 126 16.72 4.02 8.87
CA PRO A 126 17.93 4.47 9.53
C PRO A 126 17.65 5.69 10.42
N VAL A 127 18.11 5.66 11.67
CA VAL A 127 17.88 6.76 12.63
C VAL A 127 18.42 8.08 12.10
N ASP A 128 19.60 8.08 11.48
CA ASP A 128 20.19 9.27 10.89
C ASP A 128 19.33 9.87 9.77
N ALA A 129 18.61 9.05 9.01
CA ALA A 129 17.68 9.55 7.98
C ALA A 129 16.49 10.28 8.61
N LEU A 130 15.98 9.79 9.74
CA LEU A 130 14.90 10.46 10.48
C LEU A 130 15.34 11.78 11.12
N LEU A 131 16.60 11.86 11.57
CA LEU A 131 17.15 13.08 12.20
C LEU A 131 17.58 14.14 11.18
N SER A 132 18.01 13.72 9.99
CA SER A 132 18.48 14.60 8.91
C SER A 132 17.38 15.04 7.95
N ALA A 133 16.24 14.34 7.92
CA ALA A 133 15.09 14.78 7.14
C ALA A 133 14.52 16.07 7.73
N THR A 134 14.57 17.18 7.00
CA THR A 134 13.40 18.05 6.93
C THR A 134 12.29 17.16 6.41
N SER A 135 11.45 16.64 7.31
CA SER A 135 10.35 15.74 6.97
C SER A 135 9.56 16.32 5.80
N GLU A 136 9.80 15.80 4.60
CA GLU A 136 8.83 15.85 3.53
C GLU A 136 7.61 15.12 4.09
N GLY A 137 6.55 15.87 4.39
CA GLY A 137 5.33 15.30 4.95
C GLY A 137 4.70 14.27 4.01
N PRO A 138 3.51 13.75 4.35
CA PRO A 138 2.93 12.67 3.58
C PRO A 138 2.67 13.08 2.12
N THR A 139 2.91 12.15 1.20
CA THR A 139 2.30 12.17 -0.12
C THR A 139 1.03 11.34 -0.03
N PHE A 140 -0.07 11.83 -0.59
CA PHE A 140 -1.33 11.08 -0.75
C PHE A 140 -2.23 11.76 -1.78
N GLY A 141 -3.22 11.04 -2.30
CA GLY A 141 -4.19 11.66 -3.20
C GLY A 141 -5.27 10.70 -3.69
N ALA A 142 -6.22 11.25 -4.42
CA ALA A 142 -7.32 10.49 -4.98
C ALA A 142 -7.58 10.85 -6.45
N VAL A 143 -8.03 9.86 -7.21
CA VAL A 143 -8.58 10.09 -8.54
C VAL A 143 -10.09 10.20 -8.44
N HIS A 144 -10.66 11.24 -9.02
CA HIS A 144 -12.09 11.46 -9.09
C HIS A 144 -12.54 11.26 -10.54
N VAL A 145 -13.49 10.36 -10.76
CA VAL A 145 -14.06 10.09 -12.10
C VAL A 145 -15.49 10.61 -12.13
N GLN A 146 -15.79 11.53 -13.05
CA GLN A 146 -17.12 12.10 -13.20
C GLN A 146 -18.03 11.08 -13.93
N THR A 147 -18.70 10.22 -13.18
CA THR A 147 -19.57 9.16 -13.70
C THR A 147 -20.46 8.61 -12.59
N ASP A 148 -21.55 7.97 -12.96
CA ASP A 148 -22.41 7.16 -12.10
C ASP A 148 -22.12 5.64 -12.21
N ASP A 149 -21.26 5.21 -13.14
CA ASP A 149 -20.90 3.81 -13.37
C ASP A 149 -19.74 3.35 -12.45
N VAL A 150 -20.08 3.15 -11.17
CA VAL A 150 -19.13 2.73 -10.11
C VAL A 150 -18.46 1.39 -10.45
N GLU A 151 -19.20 0.44 -11.00
CA GLU A 151 -18.69 -0.90 -11.31
C GLU A 151 -17.67 -0.87 -12.45
N LYS A 152 -17.88 -0.02 -13.45
CA LYS A 152 -16.87 0.23 -14.49
C LYS A 152 -15.62 0.86 -13.88
N VAL A 153 -15.75 1.88 -13.03
CA VAL A 153 -14.60 2.51 -12.37
C VAL A 153 -13.81 1.48 -11.56
N ARG A 154 -14.48 0.67 -10.72
CA ARG A 154 -13.83 -0.39 -9.93
C ARG A 154 -13.03 -1.32 -10.82
N ARG A 155 -13.66 -1.85 -11.87
CA ARG A 155 -13.03 -2.82 -12.78
C ARG A 155 -11.82 -2.24 -13.51
N GLU A 156 -11.94 -1.03 -14.06
CA GLU A 156 -10.83 -0.42 -14.81
C GLU A 156 -9.70 0.03 -13.88
N ALA A 157 -10.01 0.57 -12.71
CA ALA A 157 -9.02 0.93 -11.69
C ALA A 157 -8.25 -0.30 -11.19
N ALA A 158 -8.95 -1.41 -10.91
CA ALA A 158 -8.32 -2.63 -10.43
C ALA A 158 -7.33 -3.23 -11.45
N LYS A 159 -7.55 -3.06 -12.76
CA LYS A 159 -6.60 -3.48 -13.80
C LYS A 159 -5.30 -2.69 -13.75
N VAL A 160 -5.39 -1.37 -13.54
CA VAL A 160 -4.24 -0.47 -13.48
C VAL A 160 -3.48 -0.66 -12.16
N LEU A 161 -4.21 -0.72 -11.05
CA LEU A 161 -3.66 -0.85 -9.69
C LEU A 161 -3.13 -2.26 -9.38
N ARG A 162 -3.70 -3.29 -10.04
CA ARG A 162 -3.49 -4.71 -9.70
C ARG A 162 -3.92 -5.06 -8.26
N SER A 163 -4.87 -4.30 -7.72
CA SER A 163 -5.51 -4.48 -6.41
C SER A 163 -6.94 -3.92 -6.48
N ASP A 164 -7.80 -4.29 -5.53
CA ASP A 164 -9.12 -3.66 -5.43
C ASP A 164 -8.99 -2.26 -4.81
N PRO A 165 -9.51 -1.20 -5.44
CA PRO A 165 -9.44 0.16 -4.90
C PRO A 165 -10.49 0.42 -3.82
N ASP A 166 -10.20 1.38 -2.94
CA ASP A 166 -11.22 2.03 -2.11
C ASP A 166 -12.02 3.04 -2.94
N LEU A 167 -13.35 2.95 -2.90
CA LEU A 167 -14.26 3.76 -3.70
C LEU A 167 -15.27 4.50 -2.82
N ALA A 168 -15.50 5.77 -3.14
CA ALA A 168 -16.59 6.56 -2.55
C ALA A 168 -17.31 7.38 -3.63
N VAL A 169 -18.61 7.63 -3.45
CA VAL A 169 -19.42 8.38 -4.41
C VAL A 169 -19.96 9.64 -3.74
N ALA A 170 -19.69 10.79 -4.35
CA ALA A 170 -20.18 12.09 -3.88
C ALA A 170 -20.24 13.09 -5.05
N GLY A 171 -21.29 13.92 -5.11
CA GLY A 171 -21.33 15.06 -6.03
C GLY A 171 -21.25 14.71 -7.54
N GLY A 172 -21.64 13.50 -7.94
CA GLY A 172 -21.50 13.04 -9.33
C GLY A 172 -20.09 12.50 -9.68
N TRP A 173 -19.26 12.28 -8.66
CA TRP A 173 -17.92 11.74 -8.78
C TRP A 173 -17.80 10.39 -8.07
N VAL A 174 -17.04 9.48 -8.68
CA VAL A 174 -16.50 8.29 -8.02
C VAL A 174 -15.05 8.57 -7.66
N ARG A 175 -14.76 8.69 -6.37
CA ARG A 175 -13.41 8.79 -5.82
C ARG A 175 -12.78 7.41 -5.79
N VAL A 176 -11.52 7.31 -6.21
CA VAL A 176 -10.69 6.11 -6.23
C VAL A 176 -9.44 6.37 -5.41
N ARG A 177 -9.19 5.54 -4.38
CA ARG A 177 -7.99 5.55 -3.56
C ARG A 177 -7.31 4.19 -3.53
N SER A 178 -6.00 4.21 -3.35
CA SER A 178 -5.17 3.02 -3.17
C SER A 178 -3.87 3.41 -2.46
N ASP A 179 -3.38 2.57 -1.55
CA ASP A 179 -2.04 2.69 -0.94
C ASP A 179 -0.96 2.93 -2.00
N SER A 180 -1.09 2.29 -3.16
CA SER A 180 -0.10 2.37 -4.24
C SER A 180 -0.06 3.73 -4.95
N THR A 181 -1.14 4.50 -4.91
CA THR A 181 -1.20 5.86 -5.48
C THR A 181 -0.96 6.92 -4.43
N ASP A 182 -1.27 6.63 -3.15
CA ASP A 182 -0.98 7.55 -2.06
C ASP A 182 0.54 7.79 -1.94
N ALA A 183 1.38 6.79 -2.17
CA ALA A 183 2.83 6.93 -2.08
C ALA A 183 3.54 7.49 -3.34
N ASP A 184 2.83 7.67 -4.47
CA ASP A 184 3.45 7.92 -5.79
C ASP A 184 2.57 8.80 -6.69
N PRO A 185 2.91 10.11 -6.83
CA PRO A 185 2.14 11.05 -7.65
C PRO A 185 2.07 10.68 -9.13
N GLU A 186 3.11 10.06 -9.68
CA GLU A 186 3.14 9.64 -11.09
C GLU A 186 2.19 8.47 -11.35
N ARG A 187 2.05 7.55 -10.37
CA ARG A 187 1.01 6.52 -10.42
C ARG A 187 -0.38 7.10 -10.32
N LEU A 188 -0.60 8.11 -9.48
CA LEU A 188 -1.89 8.80 -9.36
C LEU A 188 -2.27 9.45 -10.70
N LYS A 189 -1.32 10.17 -11.34
CA LYS A 189 -1.48 10.78 -12.67
C LYS A 189 -1.79 9.74 -13.75
N THR A 190 -1.04 8.63 -13.75
CA THR A 190 -1.24 7.52 -14.69
C THR A 190 -2.64 6.90 -14.53
N LEU A 191 -3.08 6.63 -13.30
CA LEU A 191 -4.40 6.09 -13.03
C LEU A 191 -5.51 7.02 -13.54
N ALA A 192 -5.42 8.32 -13.29
CA ALA A 192 -6.40 9.29 -13.76
C ALA A 192 -6.50 9.30 -15.29
N ARG A 193 -5.36 9.36 -16.00
CA ARG A 193 -5.34 9.34 -17.46
C ARG A 193 -6.00 8.07 -18.04
N GLU A 194 -5.65 6.90 -17.51
CA GLU A 194 -6.21 5.62 -17.97
C GLU A 194 -7.71 5.52 -17.67
N LEU A 195 -8.15 5.99 -16.50
CA LEU A 195 -9.58 6.04 -16.16
C LEU A 195 -10.34 7.01 -17.06
N SER A 196 -9.77 8.17 -17.39
CA SER A 196 -10.38 9.11 -18.34
C SER A 196 -10.55 8.50 -19.72
N TYR A 197 -9.53 7.78 -20.20
CA TYR A 197 -9.58 7.09 -21.50
C TYR A 197 -10.64 5.97 -21.51
N THR A 198 -10.64 5.09 -20.51
CA THR A 198 -11.50 3.89 -20.48
C THR A 198 -12.96 4.19 -20.10
N THR A 199 -13.18 5.20 -19.25
CA THR A 199 -14.54 5.64 -18.88
C THR A 199 -15.11 6.64 -19.89
N ALA A 200 -14.27 7.29 -20.70
CA ALA A 200 -14.60 8.42 -21.55
C ALA A 200 -15.17 9.63 -20.76
N GLY A 201 -14.90 9.69 -19.45
CA GLY A 201 -15.32 10.77 -18.56
C GLY A 201 -14.19 11.74 -18.21
N VAL A 202 -14.58 12.84 -17.57
CA VAL A 202 -13.64 13.77 -16.94
C VAL A 202 -13.04 13.10 -15.70
N THR A 203 -11.72 13.18 -15.53
CA THR A 203 -11.07 12.72 -14.31
C THR A 203 -10.16 13.77 -13.72
N LEU A 204 -10.11 13.83 -12.40
CA LEU A 204 -9.21 14.69 -11.64
C LEU A 204 -8.35 13.84 -10.71
N ALA A 205 -7.04 13.77 -10.94
CA ALA A 205 -6.10 13.43 -9.89
C ALA A 205 -5.87 14.68 -9.04
N LEU A 206 -6.04 14.59 -7.73
CA LEU A 206 -5.76 15.67 -6.78
C LEU A 206 -5.03 15.05 -5.58
N GLY A 207 -3.92 15.66 -5.16
CA GLY A 207 -3.13 15.12 -4.06
C GLY A 207 -2.18 16.13 -3.43
N VAL A 208 -1.73 15.78 -2.23
CA VAL A 208 -0.62 16.43 -1.53
C VAL A 208 0.64 15.65 -1.83
N GLU A 209 1.73 16.35 -2.14
CA GLU A 209 3.04 15.75 -2.35
C GLU A 209 4.02 16.25 -1.29
N ARG A 210 4.70 15.31 -0.63
CA ARG A 210 5.76 15.60 0.36
C ARG A 210 5.29 16.54 1.49
N GLY A 211 3.98 16.53 1.79
CA GLY A 211 3.33 17.42 2.75
C GLY A 211 3.46 18.92 2.49
N ALA A 212 3.98 19.32 1.31
CA ALA A 212 4.43 20.68 1.06
C ALA A 212 3.69 21.35 -0.10
N VAL A 213 3.33 20.58 -1.13
CA VAL A 213 2.68 21.11 -2.34
C VAL A 213 1.42 20.34 -2.67
N VAL A 214 0.51 21.00 -3.38
CA VAL A 214 -0.72 20.39 -3.91
C VAL A 214 -0.60 20.36 -5.43
N ARG A 215 -0.89 19.19 -6.01
CA ARG A 215 -0.98 19.00 -7.46
C ARG A 215 -2.40 18.57 -7.83
N TYR A 216 -2.88 19.06 -8.97
CA TYR A 216 -3.91 18.34 -9.69
C TYR A 216 -3.57 18.14 -11.17
N ASN A 217 -4.15 17.08 -11.74
CA ASN A 217 -4.16 16.82 -13.17
C ASN A 217 -5.59 16.52 -13.61
N LEU A 218 -6.06 17.27 -14.60
CA LEU A 218 -7.41 17.14 -15.15
C LEU A 218 -7.32 16.53 -16.55
N TYR A 219 -8.12 15.49 -16.78
CA TYR A 219 -8.20 14.79 -18.06
C TYR A 219 -9.63 14.78 -18.58
N ASP A 220 -9.79 14.86 -19.90
CA ASP A 220 -11.04 14.61 -20.62
C ASP A 220 -10.77 13.62 -21.77
N ARG A 221 -11.42 12.45 -21.71
CA ARG A 221 -11.23 11.35 -22.67
C ARG A 221 -9.75 10.99 -22.90
N GLY A 222 -8.97 10.99 -21.82
CA GLY A 222 -7.54 10.66 -21.82
C GLY A 222 -6.60 11.78 -22.27
N SER A 223 -7.12 12.93 -22.70
CA SER A 223 -6.32 14.10 -23.03
C SER A 223 -6.06 14.95 -21.79
N ASP A 224 -4.82 15.39 -21.59
CA ASP A 224 -4.43 16.33 -20.52
C ASP A 224 -4.99 17.71 -20.87
N VAL A 225 -5.90 18.22 -20.04
CA VAL A 225 -6.62 19.48 -20.31
C VAL A 225 -6.24 20.61 -19.37
N ASP A 226 -5.70 20.28 -18.20
CA ASP A 226 -5.22 21.26 -17.22
C ASP A 226 -4.31 20.58 -16.19
N GLU A 227 -3.22 21.26 -15.83
CA GLU A 227 -2.29 20.82 -14.80
C GLU A 227 -1.98 21.99 -13.87
N TYR A 228 -1.97 21.71 -12.57
CA TYR A 228 -1.65 22.69 -11.54
C TYR A 228 -0.67 22.10 -10.55
N LEU A 229 0.35 22.90 -10.21
CA LEU A 229 1.24 22.62 -9.09
C LEU A 229 1.40 23.89 -8.27
N SER A 230 1.10 23.81 -6.97
CA SER A 230 1.07 24.99 -6.09
C SER A 230 2.40 25.72 -5.99
N VAL A 231 3.52 25.00 -6.15
CA VAL A 231 4.88 25.56 -6.30
C VAL A 231 5.51 24.93 -7.55
N PRO A 232 5.41 25.57 -8.73
CA PRO A 232 5.81 24.95 -10.00
C PRO A 232 7.23 24.41 -10.02
N GLU A 233 8.17 25.10 -9.38
CA GLU A 233 9.60 24.75 -9.37
C GLU A 233 10.00 23.88 -8.17
N PHE A 234 9.04 23.27 -7.47
CA PHE A 234 9.30 22.46 -6.26
C PHE A 234 10.25 21.27 -6.52
N TYR A 235 10.20 20.68 -7.71
CA TYR A 235 11.07 19.57 -8.11
C TYR A 235 12.31 20.00 -8.89
N GLY A 236 12.53 21.31 -9.06
CA GLY A 236 13.63 21.87 -9.81
C GLY A 236 13.22 23.04 -10.69
N GLU A 237 14.20 23.75 -11.23
CA GLU A 237 13.99 24.88 -12.11
C GLU A 237 13.22 24.48 -13.39
N LEU A 238 12.29 25.33 -13.79
CA LEU A 238 11.50 25.14 -15.01
C LEU A 238 11.69 26.34 -15.96
N PRO A 239 11.60 26.13 -17.29
CA PRO A 239 11.49 27.25 -18.23
C PRO A 239 10.32 28.16 -17.85
N PRO A 240 10.42 29.50 -18.01
CA PRO A 240 9.37 30.42 -17.59
C PRO A 240 7.98 30.09 -18.18
N GLY A 241 7.92 29.62 -19.43
CA GLY A 241 6.67 29.21 -20.08
C GLY A 241 5.97 28.03 -19.38
N ASP A 242 6.76 27.10 -18.84
CA ASP A 242 6.26 25.91 -18.15
C ASP A 242 5.78 26.28 -16.73
N VAL A 243 6.46 27.21 -16.05
CA VAL A 243 5.99 27.77 -14.78
C VAL A 243 4.60 28.41 -14.93
N TYR A 244 4.38 29.18 -16.00
CA TYR A 244 3.06 29.76 -16.29
C TYR A 244 2.00 28.71 -16.63
N ALA A 245 2.38 27.61 -17.28
CA ALA A 245 1.48 26.53 -17.65
C ALA A 245 1.00 25.69 -16.45
N MET A 246 1.74 25.69 -15.34
CA MET A 246 1.40 25.01 -14.08
C MET A 246 0.40 25.80 -13.21
N GLY A 247 -0.14 26.90 -13.72
CA GLY A 247 -1.19 27.67 -13.07
C GLY A 247 -2.58 27.17 -13.46
N ALA A 248 -3.47 27.05 -12.47
CA ALA A 248 -4.81 26.50 -12.69
C ALA A 248 -5.62 27.28 -13.73
N ASN A 249 -6.15 26.59 -14.74
CA ASN A 249 -7.04 27.19 -15.73
C ASN A 249 -8.49 27.20 -15.23
N ALA A 250 -8.84 28.25 -14.49
CA ALA A 250 -10.18 28.42 -13.91
C ALA A 250 -11.34 28.28 -14.91
N THR A 251 -11.13 28.65 -16.18
CA THR A 251 -12.17 28.50 -17.22
C THR A 251 -12.38 27.04 -17.60
N VAL A 252 -11.30 26.26 -17.70
CA VAL A 252 -11.37 24.82 -18.00
C VAL A 252 -12.00 24.06 -16.85
N LEU A 253 -11.58 24.34 -15.61
CA LEU A 253 -12.17 23.76 -14.41
C LEU A 253 -13.67 24.07 -14.35
N ALA A 254 -14.07 25.34 -14.46
CA ALA A 254 -15.49 25.72 -14.43
C ALA A 254 -16.34 24.97 -15.46
N ARG A 255 -15.81 24.79 -16.68
CA ARG A 255 -16.51 24.08 -17.76
C ARG A 255 -16.67 22.58 -17.47
N LEU A 256 -15.65 21.93 -16.91
CA LEU A 256 -15.61 20.47 -16.78
C LEU A 256 -16.14 19.97 -15.43
N THR A 257 -16.01 20.77 -14.37
CA THR A 257 -16.38 20.39 -13.00
C THR A 257 -17.59 21.16 -12.47
N GLY A 258 -17.92 22.31 -13.08
CA GLY A 258 -18.94 23.22 -12.57
C GLY A 258 -18.45 24.16 -11.46
N ALA A 259 -17.14 24.15 -11.16
CA ALA A 259 -16.54 25.03 -10.16
C ALA A 259 -16.74 26.52 -10.48
N ASP A 260 -16.87 27.36 -9.46
CA ASP A 260 -16.88 28.81 -9.65
C ASP A 260 -15.47 29.30 -10.06
N PRO A 261 -15.28 29.86 -11.27
CA PRO A 261 -13.97 30.30 -11.74
C PRO A 261 -13.38 31.44 -10.89
N HIS A 262 -14.18 32.21 -10.16
CA HIS A 262 -13.65 33.22 -9.22
C HIS A 262 -13.01 32.55 -8.00
N ARG A 263 -13.69 31.55 -7.42
CA ARG A 263 -13.17 30.77 -6.29
C ARG A 263 -11.94 29.95 -6.67
N VAL A 264 -11.91 29.39 -7.89
CA VAL A 264 -10.71 28.70 -8.39
C VAL A 264 -9.50 29.64 -8.40
N ARG A 265 -9.63 30.86 -8.95
CA ARG A 265 -8.50 31.83 -8.97
C ARG A 265 -8.08 32.29 -7.58
N GLU A 266 -9.00 32.30 -6.62
CA GLU A 266 -8.72 32.69 -5.24
C GLU A 266 -7.90 31.63 -4.51
N VAL A 267 -8.24 30.35 -4.70
CA VAL A 267 -7.66 29.21 -4.00
C VAL A 267 -6.44 28.63 -4.73
N ALA A 268 -6.54 28.37 -6.04
CA ALA A 268 -5.54 27.68 -6.84
C ALA A 268 -4.38 28.61 -7.27
N LYS A 269 -3.79 29.32 -6.31
CA LYS A 269 -2.64 30.20 -6.55
C LYS A 269 -1.35 29.40 -6.61
N THR A 270 -0.40 29.88 -7.40
CA THR A 270 0.97 29.38 -7.38
C THR A 270 1.85 30.34 -6.57
N ALA A 271 2.93 29.81 -5.99
CA ALA A 271 3.93 30.57 -5.26
C ALA A 271 5.35 30.06 -5.59
N THR A 272 6.37 30.83 -5.21
CA THR A 272 7.79 30.43 -5.33
C THR A 272 8.23 29.50 -4.20
N SER A 273 7.50 29.49 -3.07
CA SER A 273 7.76 28.63 -1.91
C SER A 273 6.46 28.17 -1.25
N ALA A 274 6.46 26.95 -0.71
CA ALA A 274 5.33 26.39 0.02
C ALA A 274 4.93 27.23 1.25
N SER A 275 5.88 27.97 1.84
CA SER A 275 5.64 28.84 3.01
C SER A 275 4.76 30.06 2.71
N GLU A 276 4.56 30.40 1.43
CA GLU A 276 3.72 31.53 1.00
C GLU A 276 2.26 31.14 0.80
N LEU A 277 1.95 29.85 0.92
CA LEU A 277 0.62 29.27 0.75
C LEU A 277 0.10 28.74 2.09
N PRO A 278 -1.22 28.49 2.21
CA PRO A 278 -1.75 27.70 3.31
C PRO A 278 -1.05 26.33 3.39
N PRO A 279 -1.06 25.66 4.57
CA PRO A 279 -0.59 24.29 4.68
C PRO A 279 -1.18 23.40 3.58
N ALA A 280 -0.38 22.49 3.00
CA ALA A 280 -0.79 21.72 1.83
C ALA A 280 -2.10 20.95 2.03
N GLN A 281 -2.33 20.42 3.24
CA GLN A 281 -3.60 19.79 3.63
C GLN A 281 -4.79 20.75 3.49
N GLU A 282 -4.65 21.97 3.99
CA GLU A 282 -5.72 22.98 3.95
C GLU A 282 -5.99 23.40 2.49
N LEU A 283 -4.92 23.63 1.71
CA LEU A 283 -5.06 23.97 0.29
C LEU A 283 -5.72 22.83 -0.52
N TYR A 284 -5.38 21.58 -0.23
CA TYR A 284 -6.00 20.39 -0.81
C TYR A 284 -7.51 20.35 -0.54
N GLU A 285 -7.91 20.55 0.72
CA GLU A 285 -9.32 20.58 1.13
C GLU A 285 -10.08 21.76 0.50
N GLN A 286 -9.47 22.94 0.42
CA GLN A 286 -10.05 24.10 -0.24
C GLN A 286 -10.26 23.85 -1.74
N LEU A 287 -9.29 23.25 -2.44
CA LEU A 287 -9.41 22.89 -3.85
C LEU A 287 -10.49 21.82 -4.07
N ALA A 288 -10.50 20.77 -3.26
CA ALA A 288 -11.53 19.73 -3.31
C ALA A 288 -12.94 20.34 -3.14
N ALA A 289 -13.10 21.25 -2.17
CA ALA A 289 -14.36 21.94 -1.92
C ALA A 289 -14.80 22.85 -3.08
N VAL A 290 -13.86 23.61 -3.69
CA VAL A 290 -14.14 24.47 -4.84
C VAL A 290 -14.57 23.65 -6.06
N ILE A 291 -13.94 22.49 -6.27
CA ILE A 291 -14.24 21.61 -7.38
C ILE A 291 -15.50 20.76 -7.15
N GLY A 292 -15.88 20.55 -5.89
CA GLY A 292 -17.03 19.72 -5.51
C GLY A 292 -16.72 18.23 -5.45
N VAL A 293 -15.46 17.88 -5.15
CA VAL A 293 -14.99 16.50 -4.97
C VAL A 293 -14.70 16.20 -3.50
N GLN A 294 -14.70 14.92 -3.15
CA GLN A 294 -14.46 14.49 -1.79
C GLN A 294 -12.94 14.38 -1.53
N PRO A 295 -12.38 15.05 -0.51
CA PRO A 295 -10.97 14.93 -0.17
C PRO A 295 -10.59 13.49 0.26
#